data_AF-A0A252F524-F1
#
_entry.id   AF-A0A252F524-F1
#
_cell.length_a   1.000
_cell.length_b   1.000
_cell.length_c   1.000
_cell.angle_alpha   90.00
_cell.angle_beta   90.00
_cell.angle_gamma   90.00
#
_symmetry.space_group_name_H-M   'P 1'
#
loop_
_entity.id
_entity.type
_entity.pdbx_description
1 polymer ?
#
loop_
_entity_poly.entity_id
_entity_poly.type
_entity_poly.pdbx_seq_one_letter_code
_entity_poly.pdbx_strand_id
1 'polypeptide(L)'
;MNDPPVCPSEGKGGERSVKRKRKCKITVLRKELFTDLQEEYLADPNAGVCPIFEVGQEFILERSDKRDDFWHMMDGKFCAEAWDCISRYVYAALQGGSIMDGWTNDERVMIACCNDGTRPVIFKIERIDGE
;
A
#
# COMPACT_ATOMS: atom_id res chain seq x y z
N MET A 1 -36.54 -18.15 7.73
CA MET A 1 -35.92 -17.23 6.76
C MET A 1 -35.85 -15.90 7.47
N ASN A 2 -34.67 -15.53 7.96
CA ASN A 2 -34.49 -14.30 8.71
C ASN A 2 -34.12 -13.19 7.72
N ASP A 3 -34.79 -12.05 7.83
CA ASP A 3 -34.51 -10.87 7.01
C ASP A 3 -33.05 -10.42 7.16
N PRO A 4 -32.42 -9.89 6.10
CA PRO A 4 -31.09 -9.31 6.20
C PRO A 4 -31.09 -8.08 7.12
N PRO A 5 -29.98 -7.79 7.82
CA PRO A 5 -29.91 -6.65 8.72
C PRO A 5 -30.11 -5.34 7.95
N VAL A 6 -31.15 -4.60 8.34
CA VAL A 6 -31.45 -3.26 7.82
C VAL A 6 -30.46 -2.27 8.44
N CYS A 7 -29.73 -1.52 7.61
CA CYS A 7 -28.90 -0.39 8.07
C CYS A 7 -29.79 0.64 8.79
N PRO A 8 -29.50 1.02 10.05
CA PRO A 8 -30.32 2.01 10.74
C PRO A 8 -30.19 3.37 10.06
N SER A 9 -31.33 3.97 9.74
CA SER A 9 -31.45 5.31 9.17
C SER A 9 -31.17 6.40 10.20
N GLU A 10 -30.30 7.32 9.80
CA GLU A 10 -30.08 8.72 10.22
C GLU A 10 -30.22 9.10 11.70
N GLY A 11 -29.10 9.58 12.27
CA GLY A 11 -29.07 10.29 13.54
C GLY A 11 -27.84 11.17 13.71
N LYS A 12 -28.05 12.48 13.50
CA LYS A 12 -27.45 13.64 14.22
C LYS A 12 -25.97 14.00 13.95
N GLY A 13 -25.81 15.10 13.21
CA GLY A 13 -24.88 16.20 13.53
C GLY A 13 -23.46 15.83 13.92
N GLY A 14 -22.66 15.34 12.97
CA GLY A 14 -21.20 15.34 13.08
C GLY A 14 -20.66 16.64 12.50
N GLU A 15 -19.79 17.33 13.23
CA GLU A 15 -18.90 18.36 12.66
C GLU A 15 -18.30 17.81 11.36
N ARG A 16 -18.42 18.56 10.27
CA ARG A 16 -17.69 18.23 9.04
C ARG A 16 -16.20 18.33 9.35
N SER A 17 -15.59 17.19 9.67
CA SER A 17 -14.15 17.03 9.81
C SER A 17 -13.51 17.67 8.57
N VAL A 18 -12.71 18.71 8.78
CA VAL A 18 -11.95 19.36 7.72
C VAL A 18 -11.13 18.25 7.05
N LYS A 19 -11.39 18.00 5.77
CA LYS A 19 -10.74 16.94 5.01
C LYS A 19 -9.27 17.31 4.80
N ARG A 20 -8.44 17.07 5.82
CA ARG A 20 -6.99 17.33 5.78
C ARG A 20 -6.39 16.60 4.59
N LYS A 21 -5.56 17.31 3.83
CA LYS A 21 -4.78 16.70 2.75
C LYS A 21 -3.83 15.69 3.35
N ARG A 22 -3.88 14.47 2.83
CA ARG A 22 -3.03 13.37 3.26
C ARG A 22 -2.24 12.88 2.07
N LYS A 23 -0.99 12.54 2.34
CA LYS A 23 -0.12 11.90 1.37
C LYS A 23 0.23 10.51 1.89
N CYS A 24 0.61 9.63 0.99
CA CYS A 24 1.21 8.36 1.35
C CYS A 24 2.65 8.37 0.87
N LYS A 25 3.61 8.11 1.76
CA LYS A 25 4.99 7.85 1.40
C LYS A 25 5.21 6.35 1.36
N ILE A 26 5.83 5.87 0.30
CA ILE A 26 6.28 4.49 0.18
C ILE A 26 7.80 4.51 0.09
N THR A 27 8.47 3.73 0.93
CA THR A 27 9.92 3.54 0.88
C THR A 27 10.24 2.08 0.67
N VAL A 28 11.12 1.77 -0.29
CA VAL A 28 11.64 0.42 -0.50
C VAL A 28 12.69 0.14 0.58
N LEU A 29 12.37 -0.76 1.51
CA LEU A 29 13.27 -1.11 2.62
C LEU A 29 14.29 -2.16 2.22
N ARG A 30 13.84 -3.23 1.56
CA ARG A 30 14.66 -4.41 1.26
C ARG A 30 14.19 -5.10 -0.02
N LYS A 31 15.10 -5.84 -0.64
CA LYS A 31 14.85 -6.78 -1.75
C LYS A 31 15.42 -8.12 -1.32
N GLU A 32 14.56 -9.12 -1.15
CA GLU A 32 15.02 -10.48 -0.85
C GLU A 32 15.20 -11.30 -2.13
N LEU A 33 15.93 -12.41 -2.00
CA LEU A 33 16.10 -13.42 -3.03
C LEU A 33 16.20 -14.79 -2.37
N PHE A 34 15.29 -15.69 -2.72
CA PHE A 34 15.29 -17.09 -2.29
C PHE A 34 15.75 -17.93 -3.47
N THR A 35 17.07 -18.11 -3.58
CA THR A 35 17.72 -18.76 -4.72
C THR A 35 17.29 -20.22 -4.87
N ASP A 36 17.09 -20.91 -3.74
CA ASP A 36 16.56 -22.28 -3.69
C ASP A 36 15.20 -22.39 -4.40
N LEU A 37 14.30 -21.44 -4.17
CA LEU A 37 12.99 -21.42 -4.81
C LEU A 37 13.08 -21.06 -6.30
N GLN A 38 14.01 -20.20 -6.69
CA GLN A 38 14.22 -19.89 -8.11
C GLN A 38 14.76 -21.12 -8.86
N GLU A 39 15.79 -21.76 -8.32
CA GLU A 39 16.43 -22.94 -8.89
C GLU A 39 15.46 -24.12 -9.07
N GLU A 40 14.58 -24.34 -8.09
CA GLU A 40 13.65 -25.47 -8.12
C GLU A 40 12.38 -25.21 -8.95
N TYR A 41 11.83 -24.00 -8.92
CA TYR A 41 10.47 -23.74 -9.41
C TYR A 41 10.36 -22.76 -10.58
N LEU A 42 11.36 -21.91 -10.85
CA LEU A 42 11.28 -20.94 -11.95
C LEU A 42 11.82 -21.53 -13.25
N ALA A 43 11.21 -21.12 -14.37
CA ALA A 43 11.71 -21.48 -15.69
C ALA A 43 13.12 -20.91 -15.97
N ASP A 44 13.40 -19.72 -15.43
CA ASP A 44 14.77 -19.20 -15.32
C ASP A 44 15.23 -19.34 -13.86
N PRO A 45 16.14 -20.29 -13.57
CA PRO A 45 16.63 -20.50 -12.20
C PRO A 45 17.49 -19.34 -11.69
N ASN A 46 17.90 -18.40 -12.55
CA ASN A 46 18.74 -17.25 -12.20
C ASN A 46 18.01 -15.91 -12.40
N ALA A 47 16.68 -15.89 -12.26
CA ALA A 47 15.87 -14.68 -12.43
C ALA A 47 16.28 -13.51 -11.52
N GLY A 48 16.97 -13.80 -10.40
CA GLY A 48 17.62 -12.84 -9.51
C GLY A 48 16.65 -11.98 -8.72
N VAL A 49 17.15 -10.91 -8.08
CA VAL A 49 16.34 -9.94 -7.34
C VAL A 49 15.39 -9.17 -8.26
N CYS A 50 14.34 -8.56 -7.69
CA CYS A 50 13.43 -7.71 -8.45
C CYS A 50 14.21 -6.57 -9.17
N PRO A 51 14.05 -6.38 -10.49
CA PRO A 51 14.75 -5.33 -11.23
C PRO A 51 13.99 -3.98 -11.26
N ILE A 52 12.76 -3.93 -10.74
CA ILE A 52 11.87 -2.76 -10.86
C ILE A 52 12.19 -1.68 -9.82
N PHE A 53 12.62 -2.09 -8.63
CA PHE A 53 12.80 -1.21 -7.47
C PHE A 53 14.22 -1.23 -6.97
N GLU A 54 14.64 -0.13 -6.33
CA GLU A 54 15.92 -0.05 -5.62
C GLU A 54 15.74 0.24 -4.13
N VAL A 55 16.61 -0.34 -3.30
CA VAL A 55 16.57 -0.10 -1.85
C VAL A 55 16.81 1.38 -1.55
N GLY A 56 15.98 1.95 -0.68
CA GLY A 56 15.97 3.38 -0.37
C GLY A 56 15.17 4.24 -1.35
N GLN A 57 14.62 3.68 -2.42
CA GLN A 57 13.74 4.41 -3.32
C GLN A 57 12.46 4.86 -2.60
N GLU A 58 12.05 6.10 -2.85
CA GLU A 58 10.89 6.72 -2.22
C GLU A 58 9.85 7.20 -3.23
N PHE A 59 8.58 7.08 -2.87
CA PHE A 59 7.45 7.54 -3.65
C PHE A 59 6.50 8.34 -2.77
N ILE A 60 6.02 9.49 -3.25
CA ILE A 60 5.02 10.31 -2.57
C ILE A 60 3.74 10.35 -3.41
N LEU A 61 2.67 9.82 -2.85
CA LEU A 61 1.35 9.75 -3.44
C LEU A 61 0.44 10.81 -2.86
N GLU A 62 -0.31 11.46 -3.74
CA GLU A 62 -1.30 12.47 -3.40
C GLU A 62 -2.61 12.17 -4.13
N ARG A 63 -3.72 12.45 -3.45
CA ARG A 63 -5.05 12.48 -4.07
C ARG A 63 -5.67 13.85 -3.91
N SER A 64 -5.89 14.51 -5.04
CA SER A 64 -6.50 15.82 -5.17
C SER A 64 -7.19 15.92 -6.52
N ASP A 65 -8.02 16.94 -6.71
CA ASP A 65 -8.69 17.19 -7.99
C ASP A 65 -7.72 17.41 -9.17
N LYS A 66 -6.44 17.69 -8.88
CA LYS A 66 -5.39 17.94 -9.89
C LYS A 66 -4.41 16.78 -10.07
N ARG A 67 -4.34 15.85 -9.12
CA ARG A 67 -3.38 14.74 -9.10
C ARG A 67 -3.98 13.59 -8.32
N ASP A 68 -4.20 12.47 -8.99
CA ASP A 68 -4.68 11.23 -8.37
C ASP A 68 -3.73 10.09 -8.75
N ASP A 69 -2.61 9.99 -8.04
CA ASP A 69 -1.57 8.98 -8.33
C ASP A 69 -2.09 7.54 -8.12
N PHE A 70 -3.13 7.38 -7.31
CA PHE A 70 -3.65 6.09 -6.91
C PHE A 70 -4.32 5.35 -8.09
N TRP A 71 -5.20 6.03 -8.82
CA TRP A 71 -5.91 5.40 -9.95
C TRP A 71 -5.05 5.25 -11.20
N HIS A 72 -3.92 5.96 -11.27
CA HIS A 72 -2.95 5.84 -12.35
C HIS A 72 -1.80 4.87 -12.05
N MET A 73 -1.87 4.11 -10.94
CA MET A 73 -0.80 3.17 -10.53
C MET A 73 0.59 3.82 -10.58
N MET A 74 0.71 5.06 -10.10
CA MET A 74 1.96 5.82 -10.15
C MET A 74 2.55 6.01 -11.56
N ASP A 75 1.72 6.10 -12.59
CA ASP A 75 2.12 6.21 -14.00
C ASP A 75 3.04 5.06 -14.44
N GLY A 76 2.78 3.85 -13.94
CA GLY A 76 3.56 2.64 -14.27
C GLY A 76 4.87 2.49 -13.51
N LYS A 77 5.15 3.32 -12.49
CA LYS A 77 6.31 3.14 -11.60
C LYS A 77 6.23 1.90 -10.72
N PHE A 78 5.03 1.30 -10.60
CA PHE A 78 4.81 0.03 -9.92
C PHE A 78 4.36 -1.03 -10.93
N CYS A 79 4.87 -2.25 -10.78
CA CYS A 79 4.29 -3.41 -11.47
C CYS A 79 2.93 -3.76 -10.84
N ALA A 80 2.07 -4.44 -11.62
CA ALA A 80 0.71 -4.78 -11.19
C ALA A 80 0.69 -5.64 -9.91
N GLU A 81 1.56 -6.65 -9.82
CA GLU A 81 1.68 -7.54 -8.65
C GLU A 81 2.00 -6.78 -7.36
N ALA A 82 3.03 -5.92 -7.39
CA ALA A 82 3.39 -5.12 -6.24
C ALA A 82 2.28 -4.14 -5.85
N TRP A 83 1.62 -3.52 -6.83
CA TRP A 83 0.54 -2.58 -6.58
C TRP A 83 -0.69 -3.26 -5.97
N ASP A 84 -1.12 -4.41 -6.50
CA ASP A 84 -2.26 -5.16 -5.96
C ASP A 84 -2.05 -5.48 -4.47
N CYS A 85 -0.84 -5.90 -4.11
CA CYS A 85 -0.47 -6.23 -2.74
C CYS A 85 -0.59 -5.06 -1.76
N ILE A 86 -0.14 -3.86 -2.17
CA ILE A 86 0.01 -2.72 -1.25
C ILE A 86 -1.10 -1.66 -1.39
N SER A 87 -1.86 -1.67 -2.48
CA SER A 87 -2.84 -0.63 -2.82
C SER A 87 -3.86 -0.39 -1.72
N ARG A 88 -4.33 -1.44 -1.04
CA ARG A 88 -5.29 -1.31 0.07
C ARG A 88 -4.75 -0.48 1.24
N TYR A 89 -3.47 -0.66 1.57
CA TYR A 89 -2.80 0.08 2.66
C TYR A 89 -2.53 1.52 2.26
N VAL A 90 -2.09 1.72 1.01
CA VAL A 90 -1.92 3.05 0.42
C VAL A 90 -3.26 3.81 0.41
N TYR A 91 -4.36 3.13 0.06
CA TYR A 91 -5.70 3.71 0.09
C TYR A 91 -6.10 4.11 1.51
N ALA A 92 -5.91 3.22 2.50
CA ALA A 92 -6.19 3.53 3.89
C ALA A 92 -5.40 4.74 4.40
N ALA A 93 -4.10 4.81 4.07
CA ALA A 93 -3.24 5.96 4.39
C ALA A 93 -3.81 7.26 3.79
N LEU A 94 -4.23 7.24 2.52
CA LEU A 94 -4.79 8.40 1.84
C LEU A 94 -6.16 8.85 2.41
N GLN A 95 -6.96 7.92 2.95
CA GLN A 95 -8.25 8.27 3.56
C GLN A 95 -8.13 8.80 5.00
N GLY A 96 -7.02 8.53 5.69
CA GLY A 96 -6.79 9.06 7.04
C GLY A 96 -7.30 8.21 8.20
N GLY A 97 -7.66 6.96 7.94
CA GLY A 97 -7.87 5.96 9.00
C GLY A 97 -6.56 5.37 9.49
N SER A 98 -6.62 4.52 10.52
CA SER A 98 -5.53 3.59 10.78
C SER A 98 -5.29 2.73 9.53
N ILE A 99 -4.03 2.49 9.19
CA ILE A 99 -3.70 1.55 8.11
C ILE A 99 -4.03 0.12 8.55
N MET A 100 -3.75 -0.24 9.81
CA MET A 100 -4.03 -1.54 10.44
C MET A 100 -4.15 -1.37 11.97
N ASP A 101 -5.38 -1.27 12.47
CA ASP A 101 -5.68 -0.92 13.87
C ASP A 101 -5.04 -1.89 14.87
N GLY A 102 -4.14 -1.38 15.72
CA GLY A 102 -3.43 -2.14 16.75
C GLY A 102 -2.42 -3.18 16.24
N TRP A 103 -2.11 -3.20 14.94
CA TRP A 103 -1.15 -4.13 14.36
C TRP A 103 0.29 -3.62 14.44
N THR A 104 0.50 -2.35 14.07
CA THR A 104 1.80 -1.67 14.14
C THR A 104 1.85 -0.76 15.37
N ASN A 105 3.07 -0.40 15.79
CA ASN A 105 3.27 0.54 16.90
C ASN A 105 2.94 2.01 16.53
N ASP A 106 2.64 2.28 15.26
CA ASP A 106 2.15 3.55 14.75
C ASP A 106 1.08 3.28 13.69
N GLU A 107 -0.16 3.70 13.97
CA GLU A 107 -1.34 3.54 13.11
C GLU A 107 -1.20 4.16 11.72
N ARG A 108 -0.16 4.98 11.50
CA ARG A 108 0.17 5.62 10.22
C ARG A 108 1.15 4.80 9.40
N VAL A 109 1.69 3.70 9.92
CA VAL A 109 2.76 2.92 9.28
C VAL A 109 2.32 1.49 9.05
N MET A 110 2.68 0.93 7.89
CA MET A 110 2.56 -0.49 7.59
C MET A 110 3.80 -0.98 6.85
N ILE A 111 4.24 -2.21 7.17
CA ILE A 111 5.24 -2.92 6.38
C ILE A 111 4.53 -3.98 5.55
N ALA A 112 4.67 -3.92 4.25
CA ALA A 112 4.06 -4.86 3.31
C ALA A 112 5.08 -5.27 2.25
N CYS A 113 4.80 -6.33 1.50
CA CYS A 113 5.68 -6.82 0.45
C CYS A 113 4.94 -7.09 -0.86
N CYS A 114 5.71 -7.14 -1.94
CA CYS A 114 5.28 -7.82 -3.16
C CYS A 114 5.02 -9.30 -2.85
N ASN A 115 4.01 -9.89 -3.49
CA ASN A 115 3.66 -11.31 -3.41
C ASN A 115 4.58 -12.23 -4.23
N ASP A 116 5.61 -11.72 -4.92
CA ASP A 116 6.62 -12.56 -5.58
C ASP A 116 7.34 -13.40 -4.52
N GLY A 117 6.94 -14.67 -4.45
CA GLY A 117 7.39 -15.61 -3.43
C GLY A 117 8.85 -16.04 -3.56
N THR A 118 9.56 -15.65 -4.62
CA THR A 118 10.98 -15.97 -4.83
C THR A 118 11.91 -14.78 -4.62
N ARG A 119 11.39 -13.56 -4.76
CA ARG A 119 12.17 -12.31 -4.68
C ARG A 119 11.36 -11.12 -4.18
N PRO A 120 10.73 -11.22 -2.99
CA PRO A 120 9.82 -10.19 -2.52
C PRO A 120 10.57 -8.88 -2.25
N VAL A 121 9.90 -7.77 -2.60
CA VAL A 121 10.35 -6.42 -2.26
C VAL A 121 9.56 -5.96 -1.05
N ILE A 122 10.25 -5.47 -0.03
CA ILE A 122 9.66 -5.02 1.24
C ILE A 122 9.50 -3.51 1.21
N PHE A 123 8.28 -3.04 1.44
CA PHE A 123 7.89 -1.65 1.44
C PHE A 123 7.50 -1.18 2.83
N LYS A 124 7.92 0.03 3.18
CA LYS A 124 7.32 0.82 4.27
C LYS A 124 6.29 1.76 3.66
N ILE A 125 5.08 1.75 4.18
CA ILE A 125 3.96 2.57 3.75
C ILE A 125 3.62 3.49 4.91
N GLU A 126 3.67 4.81 4.68
CA GLU A 126 3.52 5.82 5.72
C GLU A 126 2.50 6.86 5.33
N ARG A 127 1.51 7.10 6.20
CA ARG A 127 0.60 8.23 6.08
C ARG A 127 1.29 9.51 6.54
N ILE A 128 1.31 10.52 5.68
CA ILE A 128 1.71 11.88 6.01
C ILE A 128 0.44 12.72 6.13
N ASP A 129 0.12 13.14 7.35
CA ASP A 129 -0.97 14.09 7.60
C ASP A 129 -0.47 15.51 7.33
N GLY A 130 -1.00 16.16 6.30
CA GLY A 130 -0.81 17.61 6.10
C GLY A 130 -1.56 18.42 7.17
N GLU A 131 -1.23 19.71 7.29
CA GLU A 131 -1.94 20.65 8.16
C GLU A 131 -3.42 20.85 7.76
#